data_AF-A0A920LZK4-F1
#
_entry.id   AF-A0A920LZK4-F1
#
_cell.length_a   1.000
_cell.length_b   1.000
_cell.length_c   1.000
_cell.angle_alpha   90.00
_cell.angle_beta   90.00
_cell.angle_gamma   90.00
#
_symmetry.space_group_name_H-M   'P 1'
#
loop_
_entity.id
_entity.type
_entity.pdbx_description
1 polymer ?
#
loop_
_entity_poly.entity_id
_entity_poly.type
_entity_poly.pdbx_seq_one_letter_code
_entity_poly.pdbx_strand_id
1 'polypeptide(L)'
;MIFFKTFIYFFLVIKYLYAEIPNLENRNKETIKNNIVNTYIRSMNKWDIPFQDLLENRSGAACINWSSLTEDFLKTGMFDALGYSQNIPNKKASQIAAVSGCEKMKEYYKLENTCTCEVILTNDINEVNLPIKKFDMKKEFENAILLYRKNDYEQALNKFEKLSDLGDAKSQYNLAVMHYKGQGIPQNFNRAYYWSIMSMLNGEKKSGILMKNTQKKINDINKVEIESEVKDNLEKAINEGKVYAIIPLAKWHLTFPKKPDYNNSYLWLSVASALNIANSNKARNSIIKKIKNKDLDEIQNEANEIFNKMIKSKKITQME
;
A
#
# COMPACT_ATOMS: atom_id res chain seq x y z
N MET A 1 -13.77 -47.42 3.74
CA MET A 1 -14.00 -46.43 2.66
C MET A 1 -13.95 -45.05 3.30
N ILE A 2 -12.84 -44.37 3.55
CA ILE A 2 -11.69 -43.94 2.70
C ILE A 2 -12.12 -43.33 1.36
N PHE A 3 -11.53 -42.16 1.08
CA PHE A 3 -11.54 -41.24 -0.07
C PHE A 3 -12.46 -40.00 0.13
N PHE A 4 -12.02 -38.73 0.11
CA PHE A 4 -10.75 -38.05 -0.26
C PHE A 4 -10.78 -36.61 0.32
N LYS A 5 -9.87 -36.17 1.20
CA LYS A 5 -8.59 -35.46 1.00
C LYS A 5 -8.66 -34.00 0.45
N THR A 6 -8.25 -33.06 1.33
CA THR A 6 -7.34 -31.90 1.12
C THR A 6 -7.70 -30.83 0.08
N PHE A 7 -8.06 -29.64 0.58
CA PHE A 7 -8.10 -28.39 -0.20
C PHE A 7 -7.39 -27.26 0.56
N ILE A 8 -6.07 -27.38 0.77
CA ILE A 8 -5.23 -26.29 1.26
C ILE A 8 -3.86 -26.42 0.58
N TYR A 9 -3.34 -25.28 0.10
CA TYR A 9 -2.02 -25.03 -0.50
C TYR A 9 -1.81 -25.49 -1.95
N PHE A 10 -2.26 -24.65 -2.88
CA PHE A 10 -1.58 -24.47 -4.16
C PHE A 10 -1.44 -22.97 -4.44
N PHE A 11 -0.47 -22.35 -3.77
CA PHE A 11 0.03 -21.02 -4.13
C PHE A 11 1.55 -21.11 -4.03
N LEU A 12 2.19 -21.58 -5.10
CA LEU A 12 3.61 -21.37 -5.31
C LEU A 12 3.98 -21.69 -6.76
N VAL A 13 4.87 -20.84 -7.29
CA VAL A 13 5.49 -20.87 -8.63
C VAL A 13 4.53 -20.34 -9.71
N ILE A 14 4.75 -19.18 -10.35
CA ILE A 14 5.89 -18.89 -11.24
C ILE A 14 6.20 -17.37 -11.34
N LYS A 15 7.52 -17.07 -11.34
CA LYS A 15 8.29 -15.94 -11.93
C LYS A 15 7.65 -14.55 -12.07
N TYR A 16 8.36 -13.54 -11.55
CA TYR A 16 8.48 -12.26 -12.26
C TYR A 16 9.92 -11.78 -12.37
N LEU A 17 10.31 -11.59 -13.62
CA LEU A 17 11.40 -10.72 -14.08
C LEU A 17 11.06 -9.27 -13.76
N TYR A 18 12.12 -8.51 -13.45
CA TYR A 18 12.16 -7.11 -13.01
C TYR A 18 11.67 -6.86 -11.58
N ALA A 19 12.65 -6.61 -10.70
CA ALA A 19 12.48 -6.23 -9.31
C ALA A 19 11.76 -4.87 -9.19
N GLU A 20 10.43 -4.89 -9.16
CA GLU A 20 9.61 -3.98 -8.36
C GLU A 20 9.57 -4.56 -6.95
N ILE A 21 10.07 -3.84 -5.95
CA ILE A 21 10.13 -4.35 -4.57
C ILE A 21 8.70 -4.43 -4.03
N PRO A 22 8.11 -5.62 -3.87
CA PRO A 22 6.75 -5.72 -3.39
C PRO A 22 6.73 -5.20 -1.94
N ASN A 23 5.84 -4.25 -1.65
CA ASN A 23 5.56 -3.68 -0.32
C ASN A 23 6.40 -2.50 0.19
N LEU A 24 7.38 -1.97 -0.56
CA LEU A 24 8.15 -0.78 -0.13
C LEU A 24 7.89 0.48 -0.95
N GLU A 25 7.21 0.37 -2.10
CA GLU A 25 7.11 1.45 -3.09
C GLU A 25 6.35 2.71 -2.62
N ASN A 26 5.43 2.56 -1.66
CA ASN A 26 4.58 3.65 -1.15
C ASN A 26 5.00 4.18 0.24
N ARG A 27 6.18 3.80 0.73
CA ARG A 27 6.65 4.15 2.09
C ARG A 27 7.68 5.28 2.05
N ASN A 28 7.90 5.94 3.19
CA ASN A 28 8.93 6.95 3.32
C ASN A 28 10.31 6.31 3.03
N LYS A 29 10.96 6.77 1.95
CA LYS A 29 12.26 6.27 1.52
C LYS A 29 13.32 6.43 2.61
N GLU A 30 13.29 7.52 3.35
CA GLU A 30 14.24 7.79 4.44
C GLU A 30 14.10 6.75 5.56
N THR A 31 12.86 6.47 5.99
CA THR A 31 12.57 5.41 6.97
C THR A 31 13.04 4.04 6.49
N ILE A 32 12.82 3.70 5.20
CA ILE A 32 13.30 2.43 4.62
C ILE A 32 14.83 2.36 4.68
N LYS A 33 15.53 3.42 4.24
CA LYS A 33 17.00 3.45 4.30
C LYS A 33 17.50 3.28 5.73
N ASN A 34 16.91 3.99 6.69
CA ASN A 34 17.28 3.90 8.09
C ASN A 34 17.04 2.51 8.66
N ASN A 35 15.92 1.86 8.31
CA ASN A 35 15.63 0.51 8.76
C ASN A 35 16.55 -0.55 8.14
N ILE A 36 16.99 -0.37 6.90
CA ILE A 36 18.02 -1.23 6.27
C ILE A 36 19.34 -1.08 7.02
N VAL A 37 19.74 0.14 7.37
CA VAL A 37 20.94 0.41 8.18
C VAL A 37 20.81 -0.21 9.57
N ASN A 38 19.66 -0.06 10.25
CA ASN A 38 19.41 -0.68 11.54
C ASN A 38 19.47 -2.22 11.46
N THR A 39 18.92 -2.80 10.39
CA THR A 39 19.00 -4.25 10.14
C THR A 39 20.44 -4.69 9.94
N TYR A 40 21.24 -3.92 9.21
CA TYR A 40 22.67 -4.16 9.04
C TYR A 40 23.43 -4.12 10.38
N ILE A 41 23.22 -3.08 11.19
CA ILE A 41 23.86 -2.94 12.51
C ILE A 41 23.46 -4.11 13.42
N ARG A 42 22.18 -4.48 13.46
CA ARG A 42 21.69 -5.64 14.20
C ARG A 42 22.35 -6.94 13.74
N SER A 43 22.53 -7.10 12.42
CA SER A 43 23.19 -8.27 11.84
C SER A 43 24.67 -8.32 12.23
N MET A 44 25.37 -7.18 12.26
CA MET A 44 26.77 -7.08 12.70
C MET A 44 26.93 -7.39 14.19
N ASN A 45 26.04 -6.89 15.04
CA ASN A 45 26.08 -7.12 16.49
C ASN A 45 25.91 -8.61 16.84
N LYS A 46 25.18 -9.39 16.05
CA LYS A 46 25.06 -10.85 16.24
C LYS A 46 26.42 -11.57 16.13
N TRP A 47 27.38 -10.99 15.43
CA TRP A 47 28.71 -11.55 15.23
C TRP A 47 29.78 -10.90 16.12
N ASP A 48 29.36 -10.18 17.17
CA ASP A 48 30.25 -9.49 18.13
C ASP A 48 31.28 -8.58 17.46
N ILE A 49 30.92 -7.93 16.34
CA ILE A 49 31.79 -6.97 15.64
C ILE A 49 31.50 -5.57 16.20
N PRO A 50 32.37 -4.98 17.05
CA PRO A 50 32.08 -3.71 17.70
C PRO A 50 32.20 -2.56 16.70
N PHE A 51 31.06 -2.12 16.16
CA PHE A 51 30.98 -1.06 15.16
C PHE A 51 31.43 0.32 15.69
N GLN A 52 31.45 0.51 17.01
CA GLN A 52 31.79 1.77 17.67
C GLN A 52 33.31 2.00 17.80
N ASP A 53 34.14 0.97 17.69
CA ASP A 53 35.59 1.06 17.94
C ASP A 53 36.42 1.30 16.66
N LEU A 54 35.75 1.58 15.55
CA LEU A 54 36.37 1.57 14.21
C LEU A 54 36.68 2.99 13.73
N LEU A 55 37.97 3.29 13.56
CA LEU A 55 38.51 4.58 13.12
C LEU A 55 38.22 4.87 11.62
N GLU A 56 38.35 6.16 11.28
CA GLU A 56 37.99 6.86 10.04
C GLU A 56 37.96 6.03 8.73
N ASN A 57 36.96 6.29 7.87
CA ASN A 57 36.78 5.67 6.54
C ASN A 57 36.29 4.22 6.52
N ARG A 58 35.07 4.05 7.05
CA ARG A 58 34.27 2.82 7.02
C ARG A 58 33.26 2.77 5.88
N SER A 59 33.10 1.59 5.31
CA SER A 59 31.97 1.22 4.46
C SER A 59 31.39 -0.12 4.91
N GLY A 60 30.07 -0.27 4.80
CA GLY A 60 29.37 -1.53 5.07
C GLY A 60 28.57 -1.97 3.85
N ALA A 61 28.51 -3.28 3.60
CA ALA A 61 27.71 -3.88 2.56
C ALA A 61 26.97 -5.11 3.07
N ALA A 62 25.78 -5.40 2.55
CA ALA A 62 25.11 -6.67 2.80
C ALA A 62 24.45 -7.22 1.57
N CYS A 63 24.20 -8.53 1.59
CA CYS A 63 23.47 -9.22 0.54
C CYS A 63 21.98 -9.00 0.75
N ILE A 64 21.39 -8.13 -0.07
CA ILE A 64 19.99 -7.74 0.03
C ILE A 64 19.17 -8.54 -0.99
N ASN A 65 18.22 -9.34 -0.50
CA ASN A 65 17.14 -9.85 -1.34
C ASN A 65 15.99 -8.83 -1.34
N TRP A 66 16.00 -7.98 -2.36
CA TRP A 66 15.01 -6.92 -2.54
C TRP A 66 13.57 -7.42 -2.57
N SER A 67 13.33 -8.63 -3.08
CA SER A 67 11.98 -9.20 -3.17
C SER A 67 11.41 -9.68 -1.83
N SER A 68 12.27 -9.97 -0.85
CA SER A 68 11.88 -10.46 0.47
C SER A 68 11.94 -9.40 1.57
N LEU A 69 12.25 -8.14 1.21
CA LEU A 69 12.43 -7.05 2.16
C LEU A 69 11.07 -6.49 2.64
N THR A 70 10.45 -7.18 3.61
CA THR A 70 9.19 -6.76 4.23
C THR A 70 9.41 -5.83 5.44
N GLU A 71 8.35 -5.20 5.93
CA GLU A 71 8.41 -4.43 7.19
C GLU A 71 8.80 -5.29 8.39
N ASP A 72 8.27 -6.51 8.46
CA ASP A 72 8.60 -7.46 9.51
C ASP A 72 10.09 -7.82 9.47
N PHE A 73 10.61 -8.11 8.27
CA PHE A 73 12.04 -8.35 8.08
C PHE A 73 12.90 -7.14 8.49
N LEU A 74 12.50 -5.93 8.14
CA LEU A 74 13.23 -4.73 8.54
C LEU A 74 13.22 -4.50 10.07
N LYS A 75 12.15 -4.92 10.76
CA LYS A 75 12.04 -4.82 12.22
C LYS A 75 12.85 -5.89 12.95
N THR A 76 12.77 -7.15 12.52
CA THR A 76 13.26 -8.30 13.30
C THR A 76 14.28 -9.16 12.57
N GLY A 77 14.32 -9.10 11.25
CA GLY A 77 15.18 -9.90 10.39
C GLY A 77 16.66 -9.53 10.46
N MET A 78 17.48 -10.30 9.77
CA MET A 78 18.93 -10.10 9.69
C MET A 78 19.41 -10.42 8.28
N PHE A 79 20.47 -9.77 7.83
CA PHE A 79 21.14 -10.15 6.59
C PHE A 79 22.11 -11.31 6.85
N ASP A 80 22.08 -12.29 5.95
CA ASP A 80 22.88 -13.50 6.09
C ASP A 80 24.35 -13.30 5.68
N ALA A 81 24.60 -12.45 4.67
CA ALA A 81 25.95 -12.14 4.18
C ALA A 81 26.24 -10.65 4.33
N LEU A 82 27.34 -10.34 5.02
CA LEU A 82 27.78 -9.00 5.39
C LEU A 82 29.23 -8.79 4.92
N GLY A 83 29.57 -7.55 4.61
CA GLY A 83 30.93 -7.11 4.42
C GLY A 83 31.15 -5.73 5.01
N TYR A 84 32.37 -5.45 5.43
CA TYR A 84 32.75 -4.16 5.99
C TYR A 84 34.21 -3.85 5.68
N SER A 85 34.58 -2.58 5.74
CA SER A 85 35.95 -2.10 5.63
C SER A 85 36.17 -0.94 6.58
N GLN A 86 37.43 -0.73 6.99
CA GLN A 86 37.84 0.26 7.98
C GLN A 86 39.23 0.78 7.64
N ASN A 87 39.57 2.00 8.06
CA ASN A 87 40.91 2.58 7.89
C ASN A 87 41.37 2.64 6.42
N ILE A 88 40.44 2.81 5.46
CA ILE A 88 40.76 2.98 4.04
C ILE A 88 40.45 4.41 3.62
N PRO A 89 41.44 5.31 3.52
CA PRO A 89 41.22 6.75 3.28
C PRO A 89 40.41 7.08 2.02
N ASN A 90 40.47 6.19 1.02
CA ASN A 90 39.71 6.35 -0.21
C ASN A 90 38.32 5.71 -0.08
N LYS A 91 37.26 6.54 -0.06
CA LYS A 91 35.86 6.10 0.01
C LYS A 91 35.49 5.01 -1.01
N LYS A 92 35.91 5.15 -2.27
CA LYS A 92 35.59 4.18 -3.32
C LYS A 92 36.29 2.83 -3.06
N ALA A 93 37.54 2.85 -2.63
CA ALA A 93 38.26 1.64 -2.25
C ALA A 93 37.65 0.98 -1.00
N SER A 94 37.22 1.79 -0.02
CA SER A 94 36.48 1.34 1.17
C SER A 94 35.19 0.60 0.79
N GLN A 95 34.39 1.16 -0.12
CA GLN A 95 33.16 0.53 -0.63
C GLN A 95 33.46 -0.79 -1.36
N ILE A 96 34.46 -0.81 -2.25
CA ILE A 96 34.86 -2.02 -2.99
C ILE A 96 35.27 -3.14 -2.02
N ALA A 97 36.05 -2.80 -0.99
CA ALA A 97 36.47 -3.77 0.03
C ALA A 97 35.28 -4.35 0.81
N ALA A 98 34.32 -3.50 1.20
CA ALA A 98 33.11 -3.95 1.88
C ALA A 98 32.25 -4.86 0.99
N VAL A 99 32.02 -4.49 -0.28
CA VAL A 99 31.27 -5.33 -1.23
C VAL A 99 31.98 -6.66 -1.49
N SER A 100 33.31 -6.63 -1.68
CA SER A 100 34.10 -7.86 -1.86
C SER A 100 34.00 -8.80 -0.66
N GLY A 101 34.00 -8.26 0.57
CA GLY A 101 33.76 -9.04 1.78
C GLY A 101 32.37 -9.68 1.79
N CYS A 102 31.34 -8.92 1.41
CA CYS A 102 29.98 -9.44 1.29
C CYS A 102 29.87 -10.56 0.26
N GLU A 103 30.48 -10.41 -0.93
CA GLU A 103 30.43 -11.44 -1.99
C GLU A 103 31.11 -12.75 -1.54
N LYS A 104 32.21 -12.66 -0.78
CA LYS A 104 32.83 -13.85 -0.18
C LYS A 104 31.90 -14.55 0.81
N MET A 105 31.21 -13.78 1.66
CA MET A 105 30.21 -14.34 2.59
C MET A 105 29.00 -14.91 1.86
N LYS A 106 28.58 -14.28 0.76
CA LYS A 106 27.50 -14.74 -0.11
C LYS A 106 27.82 -16.11 -0.71
N GLU A 107 29.03 -16.30 -1.20
CA GLU A 107 29.52 -17.61 -1.68
C GLU A 107 29.59 -18.64 -0.55
N TYR A 108 30.15 -18.25 0.61
CA TYR A 108 30.25 -19.13 1.78
C TYR A 108 28.88 -19.68 2.22
N TYR A 109 27.85 -18.84 2.20
CA TYR A 109 26.48 -19.23 2.55
C TYR A 109 25.63 -19.72 1.37
N LYS A 110 26.19 -19.84 0.16
CA LYS A 110 25.50 -20.34 -1.05
C LYS A 110 24.27 -19.50 -1.45
N LEU A 111 24.45 -18.18 -1.48
CA LEU A 111 23.42 -17.17 -1.75
C LEU A 111 23.53 -16.55 -3.16
N GLU A 112 24.24 -17.18 -4.10
CA GLU A 112 24.69 -16.61 -5.38
C GLU A 112 23.55 -16.01 -6.22
N ASN A 113 22.36 -16.64 -6.16
CA ASN A 113 21.17 -16.27 -6.93
C ASN A 113 20.02 -15.71 -6.08
N THR A 114 20.24 -15.46 -4.79
CA THR A 114 19.16 -15.07 -3.86
C THR A 114 19.18 -13.58 -3.52
N CYS A 115 20.33 -12.94 -3.56
CA CYS A 115 20.51 -11.54 -3.17
C CYS A 115 21.65 -10.85 -3.94
N THR A 116 21.72 -9.52 -3.83
CA THR A 116 22.82 -8.71 -4.38
C THR A 116 23.56 -8.02 -3.25
N CYS A 117 24.89 -8.06 -3.25
CA CYS A 117 25.68 -7.32 -2.27
C CYS A 117 25.67 -5.83 -2.60
N GLU A 118 25.10 -5.04 -1.71
CA GLU A 118 24.97 -3.59 -1.87
C GLU A 118 25.58 -2.83 -0.72
N VAL A 119 26.11 -1.64 -1.01
CA VAL A 119 26.63 -0.72 -0.01
C VAL A 119 25.47 -0.15 0.81
N ILE A 120 25.57 -0.24 2.14
CA ILE A 120 24.52 0.18 3.08
C ILE A 120 24.91 1.47 3.81
N LEU A 121 26.20 1.66 4.09
CA LEU A 121 26.69 2.84 4.82
C LEU A 121 28.10 3.24 4.39
N THR A 122 28.39 4.53 4.43
CA THR A 122 29.75 5.09 4.36
C THR A 122 29.90 6.22 5.37
N ASN A 123 30.97 6.24 6.17
CA ASN A 123 31.35 7.25 7.18
C ASN A 123 30.23 8.04 7.86
N ASP A 124 29.58 8.95 7.14
CA ASP A 124 28.62 9.93 7.67
C ASP A 124 27.31 10.05 6.86
N ILE A 125 27.07 9.20 5.85
CA ILE A 125 25.86 9.23 5.00
C ILE A 125 25.33 7.81 4.75
N ASN A 126 24.02 7.64 4.96
CA ASN A 126 23.27 6.44 4.54
C ASN A 126 23.16 6.41 3.00
N GLU A 127 24.07 5.72 2.34
CA GLU A 127 24.14 5.59 0.87
C GLU A 127 23.35 4.40 0.32
N VAL A 128 22.31 3.94 1.03
CA VAL A 128 21.44 2.89 0.50
C VAL A 128 20.81 3.40 -0.80
N ASN A 129 21.27 2.85 -1.92
CA ASN A 129 20.72 3.10 -3.25
C ASN A 129 19.52 2.18 -3.45
N LEU A 130 18.39 2.58 -2.84
CA LEU A 130 17.13 1.88 -3.01
C LEU A 130 16.81 1.77 -4.52
N PRO A 131 16.66 0.56 -5.09
CA PRO A 131 16.21 0.38 -6.48
C PRO A 131 14.71 0.66 -6.61
N ILE A 132 14.18 1.62 -5.84
CA ILE A 132 12.77 2.00 -5.82
C ILE A 132 12.57 3.07 -6.89
N LYS A 133 12.10 2.63 -8.06
CA LYS A 133 11.47 3.54 -9.02
C LYS A 133 10.32 4.25 -8.32
N LYS A 134 10.21 5.57 -8.50
CA LYS A 134 9.11 6.34 -7.95
C LYS A 134 7.81 5.75 -8.50
N PHE A 135 6.93 5.28 -7.61
CA PHE A 135 5.61 4.79 -7.99
C PHE A 135 4.85 5.93 -8.67
N ASP A 136 4.46 5.70 -9.92
CA ASP A 136 3.67 6.64 -10.70
C ASP A 136 2.34 5.96 -11.02
N MET A 137 1.32 6.28 -10.22
CA MET A 137 -0.01 5.69 -10.33
C MET A 137 -0.58 5.77 -11.76
N LYS A 138 -0.30 6.87 -12.48
CA LYS A 138 -0.77 7.04 -13.86
C LYS A 138 -0.07 6.07 -14.79
N LYS A 139 1.25 5.96 -14.68
CA LYS A 139 2.05 5.03 -15.50
C LYS A 139 1.70 3.57 -15.21
N GLU A 140 1.51 3.22 -13.94
CA GLU A 140 1.10 1.88 -13.52
C GLU A 140 -0.30 1.53 -14.05
N PHE A 141 -1.23 2.49 -14.03
CA PHE A 141 -2.54 2.30 -14.64
C PHE A 141 -2.45 2.09 -16.15
N GLU A 142 -1.64 2.88 -16.86
CA GLU A 142 -1.41 2.72 -18.30
C GLU A 142 -0.80 1.34 -18.63
N ASN A 143 0.12 0.86 -17.79
CA ASN A 143 0.68 -0.48 -17.89
C ASN A 143 -0.39 -1.57 -17.69
N ALA A 144 -1.23 -1.45 -16.66
CA ALA A 144 -2.33 -2.38 -16.41
C ALA A 144 -3.30 -2.47 -17.60
N ILE A 145 -3.62 -1.32 -18.21
CA ILE A 145 -4.45 -1.26 -19.42
C ILE A 145 -3.77 -1.93 -20.61
N LEU A 146 -2.45 -1.76 -20.76
CA LEU A 146 -1.70 -2.42 -21.83
C LEU A 146 -1.72 -3.94 -21.68
N LEU A 147 -1.51 -4.46 -20.46
CA LEU A 147 -1.59 -5.88 -20.14
C LEU A 147 -2.99 -6.43 -20.45
N TYR A 148 -4.04 -5.74 -20.01
CA TYR A 148 -5.41 -6.11 -20.28
C TYR A 148 -5.70 -6.20 -21.79
N ARG A 149 -5.25 -5.21 -22.57
CA ARG A 149 -5.43 -5.20 -24.04
C ARG A 149 -4.67 -6.31 -24.76
N LYS A 150 -3.57 -6.78 -24.17
CA LYS A 150 -2.80 -7.93 -24.67
C LYS A 150 -3.39 -9.28 -24.23
N ASN A 151 -4.55 -9.28 -23.57
CA ASN A 151 -5.18 -10.45 -22.94
C ASN A 151 -4.32 -11.08 -21.82
N ASP A 152 -3.36 -10.35 -21.28
CA ASP A 152 -2.61 -10.76 -20.09
C ASP A 152 -3.42 -10.40 -18.84
N TYR A 153 -4.54 -11.10 -18.67
CA TYR A 153 -5.53 -10.76 -17.68
C TYR A 153 -5.05 -11.00 -16.24
N GLU A 154 -4.21 -11.99 -16.00
CA GLU A 154 -3.69 -12.27 -14.67
C GLU A 154 -2.80 -11.11 -14.16
N GLN A 155 -1.87 -10.64 -15.00
CA GLN A 155 -1.03 -9.50 -14.62
C GLN A 155 -1.82 -8.20 -14.52
N ALA A 156 -2.78 -7.98 -15.44
CA ALA A 156 -3.65 -6.83 -15.38
C ALA A 156 -4.48 -6.80 -14.09
N LEU A 157 -5.02 -7.96 -13.68
CA LEU A 157 -5.79 -8.09 -12.43
C LEU A 157 -4.95 -7.65 -11.23
N ASN A 158 -3.75 -8.20 -11.08
CA ASN A 158 -2.84 -7.89 -9.98
C ASN A 158 -2.51 -6.39 -9.91
N LYS A 159 -2.23 -5.76 -11.07
CA LYS A 159 -1.98 -4.31 -11.12
C LYS A 159 -3.24 -3.50 -10.76
N PHE A 160 -4.42 -3.88 -11.26
CA PHE A 160 -5.66 -3.19 -10.91
C PHE A 160 -6.03 -3.34 -9.44
N GLU A 161 -5.81 -4.51 -8.82
CA GLU A 161 -6.01 -4.71 -7.37
C GLU A 161 -5.12 -3.76 -6.56
N LYS A 162 -3.82 -3.74 -6.83
CA LYS A 162 -2.87 -2.83 -6.16
C LYS A 162 -3.26 -1.36 -6.29
N LEU A 163 -3.65 -0.92 -7.48
CA LEU A 163 -4.08 0.46 -7.71
C LEU A 163 -5.43 0.76 -7.06
N SER A 164 -6.32 -0.24 -6.98
CA SER A 164 -7.62 -0.10 -6.32
C SER A 164 -7.49 0.08 -4.81
N ASP A 165 -6.52 -0.59 -4.19
CA ASP A 165 -6.17 -0.43 -2.76
C ASP A 165 -5.60 0.95 -2.44
N LEU A 166 -5.08 1.66 -3.46
CA LEU A 166 -4.64 3.06 -3.37
C LEU A 166 -5.77 4.06 -3.66
N GLY A 167 -6.98 3.57 -3.91
CA GLY A 167 -8.15 4.41 -4.16
C GLY A 167 -8.29 4.89 -5.60
N ASP A 168 -7.54 4.34 -6.56
CA ASP A 168 -7.68 4.75 -7.97
C ASP A 168 -9.03 4.30 -8.54
N ALA A 169 -9.91 5.27 -8.78
CA ALA A 169 -11.28 5.02 -9.22
C ALA A 169 -11.34 4.25 -10.56
N LYS A 170 -10.39 4.50 -11.47
CA LYS A 170 -10.35 3.84 -12.78
C LYS A 170 -9.93 2.38 -12.65
N SER A 171 -8.98 2.06 -11.78
CA SER A 171 -8.58 0.69 -11.49
C SER A 171 -9.70 -0.10 -10.83
N GLN A 172 -10.40 0.52 -9.87
CA GLN A 172 -11.59 -0.10 -9.26
C GLN A 172 -12.67 -0.40 -10.31
N TYR A 173 -12.86 0.48 -11.31
CA TYR A 173 -13.76 0.22 -12.43
C TYR A 173 -13.32 -0.98 -13.27
N ASN A 174 -12.04 -1.05 -13.64
CA ASN A 174 -11.52 -2.15 -14.45
C ASN A 174 -11.56 -3.48 -13.69
N LEU A 175 -11.27 -3.46 -12.39
CA LEU A 175 -11.42 -4.62 -11.51
C LEU A 175 -12.87 -5.10 -11.45
N ALA A 176 -13.83 -4.17 -11.33
CA ALA A 176 -15.26 -4.48 -11.42
C ALA A 176 -15.64 -5.11 -12.76
N VAL A 177 -15.09 -4.61 -13.88
CA VAL A 177 -15.31 -5.17 -15.22
C VAL A 177 -14.73 -6.58 -15.34
N MET A 178 -13.54 -6.83 -14.78
CA MET A 178 -12.89 -8.14 -14.81
C MET A 178 -13.70 -9.18 -14.03
N HIS A 179 -14.19 -8.85 -12.84
CA HIS A 179 -15.14 -9.71 -12.12
C HIS A 179 -16.47 -9.90 -12.86
N TYR A 180 -16.98 -8.85 -13.53
CA TYR A 180 -18.22 -8.95 -14.31
C TYR A 180 -18.07 -9.88 -15.50
N LYS A 181 -16.93 -9.84 -16.19
CA LYS A 181 -16.67 -10.64 -17.41
C LYS A 181 -16.04 -12.00 -17.13
N GLY A 182 -15.42 -12.19 -15.97
CA GLY A 182 -14.63 -13.37 -15.65
C GLY A 182 -13.29 -13.42 -16.39
N GLN A 183 -12.59 -12.28 -16.52
CA GLN A 183 -11.32 -12.19 -17.24
C GLN A 183 -10.14 -12.26 -16.27
N GLY A 184 -9.31 -13.31 -16.40
CA GLY A 184 -8.18 -13.57 -15.48
C GLY A 184 -8.61 -14.03 -14.08
N ILE A 185 -9.92 -14.07 -13.82
CA ILE A 185 -10.54 -14.51 -12.56
C ILE A 185 -11.95 -15.04 -12.87
N PRO A 186 -12.52 -15.99 -12.11
CA PRO A 186 -13.89 -16.42 -12.31
C PRO A 186 -14.90 -15.27 -12.17
N GLN A 187 -15.99 -15.34 -12.95
CA GLN A 187 -17.05 -14.34 -12.90
C GLN A 187 -17.69 -14.29 -11.51
N ASN A 188 -17.85 -13.07 -10.99
CA ASN A 188 -18.46 -12.84 -9.68
C ASN A 188 -19.22 -11.51 -9.68
N PHE A 189 -20.55 -11.57 -9.78
CA PHE A 189 -21.38 -10.36 -9.83
C PHE A 189 -21.43 -9.61 -8.49
N ASN A 190 -21.29 -10.31 -7.35
CA ASN A 190 -21.20 -9.67 -6.04
C ASN A 190 -19.95 -8.79 -5.96
N ARG A 191 -18.78 -9.32 -6.34
CA ARG A 191 -17.52 -8.54 -6.36
C ARG A 191 -17.51 -7.46 -7.43
N ALA A 192 -18.11 -7.72 -8.59
CA ALA A 192 -18.30 -6.68 -9.60
C ALA A 192 -19.19 -5.53 -9.09
N TYR A 193 -20.24 -5.83 -8.32
CA TYR A 193 -21.07 -4.82 -7.66
C TYR A 193 -20.26 -4.01 -6.64
N TYR A 194 -19.58 -4.68 -5.71
CA TYR A 194 -18.71 -4.06 -4.72
C TYR A 194 -17.72 -3.06 -5.34
N TRP A 195 -16.92 -3.50 -6.30
CA TRP A 195 -15.88 -2.65 -6.92
C TRP A 195 -16.48 -1.52 -7.77
N SER A 196 -17.64 -1.74 -8.39
CA SER A 196 -18.34 -0.69 -9.12
C SER A 196 -18.87 0.43 -8.21
N ILE A 197 -19.31 0.09 -6.98
CA ILE A 197 -19.68 1.08 -5.96
C ILE A 197 -18.44 1.88 -5.55
N MET A 198 -17.37 1.19 -5.16
CA MET A 198 -16.12 1.84 -4.74
C MET A 198 -15.61 2.82 -5.80
N SER A 199 -15.58 2.38 -7.05
CA SER A 199 -15.18 3.18 -8.20
C SER A 199 -16.07 4.42 -8.40
N MET A 200 -17.39 4.25 -8.32
CA MET A 200 -18.35 5.35 -8.45
C MET A 200 -18.18 6.38 -7.34
N LEU A 201 -18.04 5.92 -6.09
CA LEU A 201 -17.85 6.78 -4.93
C LEU A 201 -16.50 7.53 -4.99
N ASN A 202 -15.45 6.90 -5.53
CA ASN A 202 -14.16 7.53 -5.82
C ASN A 202 -14.16 8.45 -7.06
N GLY A 203 -15.28 8.54 -7.80
CA GLY A 203 -15.50 9.58 -8.81
C GLY A 203 -15.48 9.11 -10.27
N GLU A 204 -15.37 7.81 -10.54
CA GLU A 204 -15.51 7.29 -11.90
C GLU A 204 -17.00 7.22 -12.29
N LYS A 205 -17.46 8.20 -13.07
CA LYS A 205 -18.88 8.37 -13.41
C LYS A 205 -19.46 7.18 -14.19
N LYS A 206 -18.64 6.53 -15.03
CA LYS A 206 -19.09 5.38 -15.84
C LYS A 206 -19.45 4.17 -14.98
N SER A 207 -18.91 4.08 -13.77
CA SER A 207 -19.15 2.98 -12.84
C SER A 207 -20.60 2.91 -12.37
N GLY A 208 -21.34 4.01 -12.36
CA GLY A 208 -22.77 3.98 -12.00
C GLY A 208 -23.63 3.12 -12.93
N ILE A 209 -23.26 3.00 -14.21
CA ILE A 209 -23.95 2.12 -15.16
C ILE A 209 -23.61 0.66 -14.86
N LEU A 210 -22.32 0.36 -14.66
CA LEU A 210 -21.86 -0.99 -14.31
C LEU A 210 -22.49 -1.45 -12.99
N MET A 211 -22.53 -0.58 -11.99
CA MET A 211 -23.16 -0.81 -10.70
C MET A 211 -24.63 -1.20 -10.83
N LYS A 212 -25.41 -0.46 -11.63
CA LYS A 212 -26.82 -0.82 -11.89
C LYS A 212 -26.96 -2.16 -12.61
N ASN A 213 -26.02 -2.49 -13.51
CA ASN A 213 -26.06 -3.74 -14.25
C ASN A 213 -25.69 -4.95 -13.38
N THR A 214 -24.69 -4.81 -12.50
CA THR A 214 -24.30 -5.84 -11.54
C THR A 214 -25.35 -6.02 -10.45
N GLN A 215 -25.96 -4.93 -9.97
CA GLN A 215 -27.04 -4.97 -8.98
C GLN A 215 -28.22 -5.85 -9.45
N LYS A 216 -28.59 -5.77 -10.74
CA LYS A 216 -29.67 -6.59 -11.32
C LYS A 216 -29.36 -8.08 -11.39
N LYS A 217 -28.09 -8.47 -11.21
CA LYS A 217 -27.62 -9.86 -11.29
C LYS A 217 -27.40 -10.50 -9.91
N ILE A 218 -27.62 -9.75 -8.84
CA ILE A 218 -27.48 -10.22 -7.45
C ILE A 218 -28.83 -10.16 -6.74
N ASN A 219 -29.00 -10.96 -5.69
CA ASN A 219 -30.21 -10.90 -4.88
C ASN A 219 -30.18 -9.71 -3.90
N ASP A 220 -31.35 -9.36 -3.33
CA ASP A 220 -31.47 -8.20 -2.44
C ASP A 220 -30.70 -8.34 -1.12
N ILE A 221 -30.53 -9.58 -0.61
CA ILE A 221 -29.78 -9.85 0.61
C ILE A 221 -28.29 -9.52 0.40
N ASN A 222 -27.69 -10.10 -0.63
CA ASN A 222 -26.31 -9.84 -1.04
C ASN A 222 -26.10 -8.35 -1.32
N LYS A 223 -27.07 -7.68 -1.93
CA LYS A 223 -26.99 -6.24 -2.20
C LYS A 223 -26.80 -5.45 -0.90
N VAL A 224 -27.65 -5.67 0.10
CA VAL A 224 -27.58 -4.96 1.38
C VAL A 224 -26.28 -5.29 2.12
N GLU A 225 -25.86 -6.55 2.11
CA GLU A 225 -24.60 -6.98 2.72
C GLU A 225 -23.39 -6.30 2.07
N ILE A 226 -23.33 -6.26 0.74
CA ILE A 226 -22.23 -5.62 0.00
C ILE A 226 -22.22 -4.11 0.22
N GLU A 227 -23.38 -3.46 0.27
CA GLU A 227 -23.48 -2.03 0.55
C GLU A 227 -22.97 -1.71 1.97
N SER A 228 -23.26 -2.56 2.96
CA SER A 228 -22.68 -2.45 4.30
C SER A 228 -21.18 -2.72 4.30
N GLU A 229 -20.71 -3.77 3.61
CA GLU A 229 -19.29 -4.10 3.48
C GLU A 229 -18.48 -2.92 2.90
N VAL A 230 -19.03 -2.21 1.91
CA VAL A 230 -18.42 -0.98 1.37
C VAL A 230 -18.22 0.06 2.47
N LYS A 231 -19.24 0.31 3.28
CA LYS A 231 -19.15 1.30 4.38
C LYS A 231 -18.08 0.89 5.38
N ASP A 232 -18.11 -0.35 5.84
CA ASP A 232 -17.20 -0.86 6.88
C ASP A 232 -15.74 -0.82 6.39
N ASN A 233 -15.50 -1.20 5.13
CA ASN A 233 -14.16 -1.12 4.54
C ASN A 233 -13.67 0.31 4.36
N LEU A 234 -14.55 1.27 4.07
CA LEU A 234 -14.20 2.69 4.02
C LEU A 234 -13.86 3.24 5.40
N GLU A 235 -14.64 2.92 6.43
CA GLU A 235 -14.35 3.29 7.82
C GLU A 235 -13.02 2.69 8.29
N LYS A 236 -12.78 1.40 8.01
CA LYS A 236 -11.50 0.74 8.28
C LYS A 236 -10.34 1.43 7.57
N ALA A 237 -10.49 1.77 6.29
CA ALA A 237 -9.44 2.47 5.55
C ALA A 237 -9.12 3.84 6.17
N ILE A 238 -10.12 4.61 6.60
CA ILE A 238 -9.91 5.89 7.29
C ILE A 238 -9.17 5.69 8.61
N ASN A 239 -9.52 4.66 9.39
CA ASN A 239 -8.83 4.31 10.63
C ASN A 239 -7.37 3.92 10.40
N GLU A 240 -7.05 3.31 9.26
CA GLU A 240 -5.69 3.03 8.78
C GLU A 240 -4.98 4.28 8.20
N GLY A 241 -5.61 5.45 8.23
CA GLY A 241 -5.04 6.70 7.73
C GLY A 241 -5.20 6.94 6.23
N LYS A 242 -5.97 6.11 5.52
CA LYS A 242 -6.19 6.23 4.07
C LYS A 242 -7.20 7.33 3.76
N VAL A 243 -6.68 8.54 3.54
CA VAL A 243 -7.47 9.75 3.27
C VAL A 243 -8.37 9.63 2.03
N TYR A 244 -8.03 8.78 1.05
CA TYR A 244 -8.85 8.58 -0.15
C TYR A 244 -10.28 8.08 0.17
N ALA A 245 -10.48 7.40 1.31
CA ALA A 245 -11.76 6.79 1.68
C ALA A 245 -12.79 7.78 2.28
N ILE A 246 -12.36 8.98 2.68
CA ILE A 246 -13.23 9.96 3.38
C ILE A 246 -14.38 10.45 2.49
N ILE A 247 -14.07 10.90 1.26
CA ILE A 247 -15.09 11.39 0.33
C ILE A 247 -16.05 10.27 -0.11
N PRO A 248 -15.57 9.07 -0.46
CA PRO A 248 -16.45 7.91 -0.69
C PRO A 248 -17.41 7.63 0.46
N LEU A 249 -16.94 7.65 1.72
CA LEU A 249 -17.79 7.39 2.87
C LEU A 249 -18.88 8.46 3.01
N ALA A 250 -18.52 9.74 2.87
CA ALA A 250 -19.49 10.83 2.87
C ALA A 250 -20.56 10.68 1.77
N LYS A 251 -20.17 10.23 0.58
CA LYS A 251 -21.09 9.95 -0.53
C LYS A 251 -21.94 8.71 -0.27
N TRP A 252 -21.40 7.69 0.38
CA TRP A 252 -22.13 6.47 0.73
C TRP A 252 -23.34 6.81 1.60
N HIS A 253 -23.16 7.64 2.64
CA HIS A 253 -24.22 8.10 3.53
C HIS A 253 -25.38 8.83 2.82
N LEU A 254 -25.11 9.43 1.67
CA LEU A 254 -26.15 10.09 0.86
C LEU A 254 -26.83 9.15 -0.15
N THR A 255 -26.20 8.04 -0.50
CA THR A 255 -26.57 7.25 -1.69
C THR A 255 -27.29 5.95 -1.35
N PHE A 256 -26.80 5.20 -0.35
CA PHE A 256 -27.26 3.84 -0.08
C PHE A 256 -28.30 3.72 1.04
N PRO A 257 -28.24 4.51 2.13
CA PRO A 257 -29.29 4.49 3.13
C PRO A 257 -30.68 4.82 2.54
N LYS A 258 -31.74 4.21 3.09
CA LYS A 258 -33.13 4.45 2.67
C LYS A 258 -33.51 5.94 2.69
N LYS A 259 -32.93 6.70 3.62
CA LYS A 259 -33.01 8.17 3.70
C LYS A 259 -31.59 8.70 3.78
N PRO A 260 -31.21 9.70 2.96
CA PRO A 260 -29.87 10.28 3.02
C PRO A 260 -29.52 10.76 4.43
N ASP A 261 -28.36 10.31 4.91
CA ASP A 261 -27.81 10.70 6.20
C ASP A 261 -26.92 11.93 6.03
N TYR A 262 -27.56 13.10 6.05
CA TYR A 262 -26.88 14.39 5.91
C TYR A 262 -25.97 14.69 7.09
N ASN A 263 -26.23 14.15 8.26
CA ASN A 263 -25.43 14.40 9.46
C ASN A 263 -24.05 13.75 9.30
N ASN A 264 -23.99 12.45 9.04
CA ASN A 264 -22.72 11.74 8.80
C ASN A 264 -22.02 12.21 7.52
N SER A 265 -22.78 12.53 6.46
CA SER A 265 -22.16 13.09 5.25
C SER A 265 -21.48 14.43 5.52
N TYR A 266 -22.13 15.32 6.29
CA TYR A 266 -21.56 16.61 6.65
C TYR A 266 -20.35 16.47 7.57
N LEU A 267 -20.40 15.55 8.53
CA LEU A 267 -19.27 15.21 9.39
C LEU A 267 -18.03 14.87 8.56
N TRP A 268 -18.14 13.88 7.68
CA TRP A 268 -17.00 13.43 6.87
C TRP A 268 -16.54 14.47 5.84
N LEU A 269 -17.46 15.26 5.27
CA LEU A 269 -17.08 16.39 4.41
C LEU A 269 -16.40 17.53 5.18
N SER A 270 -16.71 17.70 6.46
CA SER A 270 -16.02 18.65 7.34
C SER A 270 -14.59 18.21 7.62
N VAL A 271 -14.39 16.93 7.96
CA VAL A 271 -13.05 16.31 8.10
C VAL A 271 -12.26 16.44 6.79
N ALA A 272 -12.87 16.08 5.66
CA ALA A 272 -12.24 16.23 4.33
C ALA A 272 -11.82 17.66 4.02
N SER A 273 -12.64 18.65 4.41
CA SER A 273 -12.35 20.07 4.19
C SER A 273 -11.20 20.55 5.06
N ALA A 274 -11.12 20.12 6.31
CA ALA A 274 -9.99 20.40 7.19
C ALA A 274 -8.67 19.78 6.67
N LEU A 275 -8.76 18.65 5.96
CA LEU A 275 -7.64 17.99 5.27
C LEU A 275 -7.32 18.59 3.89
N ASN A 276 -7.98 19.69 3.49
CA ASN A 276 -7.82 20.34 2.18
C ASN A 276 -8.11 19.42 0.97
N ILE A 277 -9.04 18.47 1.11
CA ILE A 277 -9.47 17.63 -0.02
C ILE A 277 -10.27 18.50 -1.01
N ALA A 278 -9.91 18.42 -2.29
CA ALA A 278 -10.51 19.26 -3.32
C ALA A 278 -12.05 19.14 -3.37
N ASN A 279 -12.71 20.30 -3.49
CA ASN A 279 -14.18 20.44 -3.58
C ASN A 279 -14.99 19.96 -2.36
N SER A 280 -14.37 19.49 -1.28
CA SER A 280 -15.10 18.99 -0.11
C SER A 280 -15.86 20.11 0.63
N ASN A 281 -15.28 21.32 0.69
CA ASN A 281 -15.89 22.48 1.31
C ASN A 281 -17.19 22.91 0.61
N LYS A 282 -17.18 22.92 -0.73
CA LYS A 282 -18.36 23.22 -1.56
C LYS A 282 -19.43 22.16 -1.38
N ALA A 283 -19.04 20.88 -1.36
CA ALA A 283 -19.96 19.78 -1.11
C ALA A 283 -20.59 19.89 0.29
N ARG A 284 -19.79 20.09 1.34
CA ARG A 284 -20.26 20.30 2.72
C ARG A 284 -21.28 21.44 2.80
N ASN A 285 -20.93 22.60 2.27
CA ASN A 285 -21.77 23.80 2.33
C ASN A 285 -23.07 23.62 1.53
N SER A 286 -23.10 22.75 0.52
CA SER A 286 -24.32 22.48 -0.25
C SER A 286 -25.38 21.70 0.53
N ILE A 287 -24.96 20.88 1.52
CA ILE A 287 -25.87 20.02 2.29
C ILE A 287 -26.23 20.59 3.67
N ILE A 288 -25.56 21.65 4.13
CA ILE A 288 -25.76 22.23 5.48
C ILE A 288 -27.23 22.58 5.77
N LYS A 289 -27.97 23.08 4.77
CA LYS A 289 -29.40 23.44 4.90
C LYS A 289 -30.32 22.24 5.15
N LYS A 290 -29.82 21.01 4.99
CA LYS A 290 -30.57 19.77 5.25
C LYS A 290 -30.38 19.27 6.68
N ILE A 291 -29.45 19.86 7.44
CA ILE A 291 -29.15 19.52 8.83
C ILE A 291 -29.95 20.44 9.74
N LYS A 292 -30.43 19.93 10.87
CA LYS A 292 -31.12 20.74 11.87
C LYS A 292 -30.07 21.47 12.72
N ASN A 293 -30.29 22.75 13.00
CA ASN A 293 -29.31 23.57 13.75
C ASN A 293 -28.84 22.93 15.06
N LYS A 294 -29.74 22.31 15.84
CA LYS A 294 -29.38 21.66 17.11
C LYS A 294 -28.42 20.46 16.96
N ASP A 295 -28.39 19.83 15.80
CA ASP A 295 -27.51 18.68 15.54
C ASP A 295 -26.16 19.17 14.97
N LEU A 296 -26.09 20.40 14.45
CA LEU A 296 -24.93 20.93 13.74
C LEU A 296 -23.71 21.11 14.64
N ASP A 297 -23.90 21.66 15.84
CA ASP A 297 -22.80 21.91 16.78
C ASP A 297 -22.17 20.60 17.26
N GLU A 298 -22.99 19.59 17.55
CA GLU A 298 -22.54 18.24 17.92
C GLU A 298 -21.72 17.60 16.80
N ILE A 299 -22.22 17.65 15.56
CA ILE A 299 -21.52 17.10 14.39
C ILE A 299 -20.17 17.82 14.15
N GLN A 300 -20.12 19.14 14.35
CA GLN A 300 -18.88 19.91 14.18
C GLN A 300 -17.83 19.55 15.25
N ASN A 301 -18.26 19.34 16.49
CA ASN A 301 -17.39 18.88 17.57
C ASN A 301 -16.84 17.48 17.27
N GLU A 302 -17.69 16.55 16.85
CA GLU A 302 -17.28 15.19 16.48
C GLU A 302 -16.31 15.20 15.30
N ALA A 303 -16.58 16.01 14.26
CA ALA A 303 -15.66 16.17 13.13
C ALA A 303 -14.28 16.71 13.56
N ASN A 304 -14.24 17.63 14.52
CA ASN A 304 -13.00 18.16 15.07
C ASN A 304 -12.22 17.09 15.85
N GLU A 305 -12.90 16.27 16.66
CA GLU A 305 -12.28 15.15 17.38
C GLU A 305 -11.66 14.13 16.42
N ILE A 306 -12.40 13.73 15.37
CA ILE A 306 -11.92 12.81 14.34
C ILE A 306 -10.71 13.39 13.64
N PHE A 307 -10.77 14.65 13.19
CA PHE A 307 -9.65 15.32 12.53
C PHE A 307 -8.40 15.34 13.43
N ASN A 308 -8.55 15.72 14.70
CA ASN A 308 -7.44 15.77 15.64
C ASN A 308 -6.83 14.38 15.87
N LYS A 309 -7.65 13.32 15.96
CA LYS A 309 -7.18 11.93 16.05
C LYS A 309 -6.37 11.53 14.81
N MET A 310 -6.85 11.86 13.60
CA MET A 310 -6.17 11.56 12.33
C MET A 310 -4.83 12.31 12.19
N ILE A 311 -4.76 13.58 12.60
CA ILE A 311 -3.52 14.35 12.56
C ILE A 311 -2.52 13.83 13.61
N LYS A 312 -2.99 13.45 14.80
CA LYS A 312 -2.15 12.89 15.85
C LYS A 312 -1.54 11.55 15.43
N SER A 313 -2.33 10.64 14.84
CA SER A 313 -1.81 9.36 14.33
C SER A 313 -0.77 9.56 13.22
N LYS A 314 -0.97 10.54 12.34
CA LYS A 314 -0.01 10.92 11.30
C LYS A 314 1.30 11.46 11.86
N LYS A 315 1.27 12.23 12.96
CA LYS A 315 2.49 12.72 13.63
C LYS A 315 3.27 11.57 14.29
N ILE A 316 2.58 10.63 14.94
CA ILE A 316 3.21 9.46 15.57
C ILE A 316 3.91 8.59 14.53
N THR A 317 3.25 8.30 13.40
CA THR A 317 3.84 7.53 12.29
C THR A 317 4.97 8.24 11.53
N GLN A 318 5.18 9.54 11.76
CA GLN A 318 6.35 10.28 11.25
C GLN A 318 7.50 10.35 12.27
N MET A 319 7.25 9.96 13.51
CA MET A 319 8.23 9.95 14.61
C MET A 319 8.81 8.55 14.89
N GLU A 320 8.22 7.50 14.31
CA GLU A 320 8.67 6.09 14.37
C GLU A 320 9.37 5.66 13.06
#